data_AF-A0A957D1Q0-F1
#
_entry.id   AF-A0A957D1Q0-F1
#
_cell.length_a   1.000
_cell.length_b   1.000
_cell.length_c   1.000
_cell.angle_alpha   90.00
_cell.angle_beta   90.00
_cell.angle_gamma   90.00
#
_symmetry.space_group_name_H-M   'P 1'
#
loop_
_entity.id
_entity.type
_entity.pdbx_description
1 polymer ?
#
loop_
_entity_poly.entity_id
_entity_poly.type
_entity_poly.pdbx_seq_one_letter_code
_entity_poly.pdbx_strand_id
1 'polypeptide(L)'
;MSHLHQLSIQVILDNQAAGGGYIACPTMADYAYCWFRDGTFIAYAMDLAGEHESARRFYEWGVTVINARETVVEQALHKTARGEPLTAVDYLHTRYTLDGAEGSDSDWPNFQLDGIGTWLWGLHQHSRLTGMEQLPVQWATAAALAARYLAGLWQLPNYDCWEEFAEEVHPHTLAAIYGGLQAYDALLGQPVYADVAAGIRDFVLDEGVANGHFVKYLGTEMVDASLLGLATPYGLVPPDHPLMQATVACIESDLRPFTGGVRRYAQDTYYGGGQWLLLTAWLGWHYAQIGETDRAKALLDWVAAQADENGFLSEQIAADLISPQHYQPWVDMRGPIANPLLWSHAMYLVLANVLHK
;
A
#
# COMPACT_ATOMS: atom_id res chain seq x y z
N MET A 1 13.52 11.92 -19.10
CA MET A 1 12.65 10.77 -18.81
C MET A 1 13.08 9.61 -19.69
N SER A 2 13.17 8.39 -19.12
CA SER A 2 13.51 7.17 -19.87
C SER A 2 12.32 6.71 -20.73
N HIS A 3 12.56 5.79 -21.67
CA HIS A 3 11.48 5.15 -22.44
C HIS A 3 10.50 4.38 -21.53
N LEU A 4 11.03 3.63 -20.55
CA LEU A 4 10.22 2.88 -19.58
C LEU A 4 9.35 3.79 -18.69
N HIS A 5 9.80 5.02 -18.39
CA HIS A 5 8.98 6.00 -17.67
C HIS A 5 7.73 6.38 -18.45
N GLN A 6 7.85 6.65 -19.75
CA GLN A 6 6.69 6.95 -20.60
C GLN A 6 5.77 5.74 -20.77
N LEU A 7 6.34 4.55 -20.96
CA LEU A 7 5.57 3.31 -21.04
C LEU A 7 4.81 3.02 -19.75
N SER A 8 5.42 3.23 -18.58
CA SER A 8 4.76 3.00 -17.29
C SER A 8 3.55 3.91 -17.09
N ILE A 9 3.64 5.19 -17.50
CA ILE A 9 2.50 6.11 -17.52
C ILE A 9 1.41 5.58 -18.45
N GLN A 10 1.76 5.18 -19.67
CA GLN A 10 0.79 4.69 -20.66
C GLN A 10 0.10 3.41 -20.18
N VAL A 11 0.84 2.45 -19.60
CA VAL A 11 0.28 1.23 -19.03
C VAL A 11 -0.75 1.54 -17.95
N ILE A 12 -0.49 2.51 -17.08
CA ILE A 12 -1.46 2.92 -16.05
C ILE A 12 -2.69 3.58 -16.68
N LEU A 13 -2.51 4.49 -17.65
CA LEU A 13 -3.63 5.17 -18.33
C LEU A 13 -4.53 4.20 -19.09
N ASP A 14 -3.94 3.25 -19.83
CA ASP A 14 -4.66 2.24 -20.61
C ASP A 14 -5.50 1.30 -19.73
N ASN A 15 -5.12 1.19 -18.45
CA ASN A 15 -5.74 0.28 -17.48
C ASN A 15 -6.50 1.03 -16.37
N GLN A 16 -6.76 2.33 -16.54
CA GLN A 16 -7.67 3.07 -15.69
C GLN A 16 -9.10 2.99 -16.25
N ALA A 17 -10.04 2.49 -15.45
CA ALA A 17 -11.44 2.40 -15.86
C ALA A 17 -12.06 3.78 -16.08
N ALA A 18 -13.12 3.86 -16.88
CA ALA A 18 -13.87 5.10 -17.11
C ALA A 18 -14.40 5.75 -15.81
N GLY A 19 -14.72 4.94 -14.80
CA GLY A 19 -15.13 5.38 -13.46
C GLY A 19 -13.98 5.91 -12.58
N GLY A 20 -12.73 5.79 -12.99
CA GLY A 20 -11.55 6.30 -12.28
C GLY A 20 -10.75 5.26 -11.49
N GLY A 21 -11.36 4.11 -11.16
CA GLY A 21 -10.67 3.00 -10.52
C GLY A 21 -9.52 2.45 -11.37
N TYR A 22 -8.37 2.21 -10.75
CA TYR A 22 -7.25 1.50 -11.36
C TYR A 22 -7.40 0.00 -11.12
N ILE A 23 -7.35 -0.80 -12.18
CA ILE A 23 -7.25 -2.26 -12.05
C ILE A 23 -5.88 -2.63 -11.47
N ALA A 24 -5.80 -3.63 -10.60
CA ALA A 24 -4.50 -4.08 -10.09
C ALA A 24 -3.68 -4.74 -11.21
N CYS A 25 -4.27 -5.70 -11.92
CA CYS A 25 -3.67 -6.34 -13.09
C CYS A 25 -4.76 -6.73 -14.12
N PRO A 26 -4.61 -6.35 -15.41
CA PRO A 26 -5.60 -6.67 -16.44
C PRO A 26 -5.54 -8.12 -16.94
N THR A 27 -4.48 -8.87 -16.65
CA THR A 27 -4.25 -10.22 -17.18
C THR A 27 -4.53 -11.34 -16.19
N MET A 28 -4.92 -11.01 -14.95
CA MET A 28 -5.25 -11.98 -13.90
C MET A 28 -6.65 -11.69 -13.35
N ALA A 29 -7.55 -12.68 -13.44
CA ALA A 29 -8.97 -12.50 -13.13
C ALA A 29 -9.22 -12.06 -11.67
N ASP A 30 -8.48 -12.63 -10.72
CA ASP A 30 -8.58 -12.25 -9.31
C ASP A 30 -8.12 -10.82 -9.04
N TYR A 31 -7.32 -10.25 -9.93
CA TYR A 31 -6.73 -8.91 -9.84
C TYR A 31 -7.47 -7.91 -10.75
N ALA A 32 -8.58 -8.33 -11.37
CA ALA A 32 -9.46 -7.48 -12.18
C ALA A 32 -10.36 -6.56 -11.33
N TYR A 33 -9.82 -6.05 -10.22
CA TYR A 33 -10.47 -5.22 -9.22
C TYR A 33 -9.58 -4.03 -8.87
N CYS A 34 -10.13 -3.08 -8.12
CA CYS A 34 -9.43 -1.93 -7.59
C CYS A 34 -9.29 -2.06 -6.06
N TRP A 35 -8.05 -1.92 -5.57
CA TRP A 35 -7.72 -1.81 -4.16
C TRP A 35 -7.40 -0.35 -3.83
N PHE A 36 -7.82 0.10 -2.66
CA PHE A 36 -7.42 1.42 -2.17
C PHE A 36 -5.91 1.54 -2.00
N ARG A 37 -5.23 0.48 -1.54
CA ARG A 37 -3.77 0.43 -1.37
C ARG A 37 -3.05 0.67 -2.70
N ASP A 38 -3.22 -0.24 -3.65
CA ASP A 38 -2.60 -0.21 -4.97
C ASP A 38 -2.96 1.09 -5.71
N GLY A 39 -4.26 1.37 -5.79
CA GLY A 39 -4.79 2.53 -6.49
C GLY A 39 -4.24 3.86 -5.96
N THR A 40 -3.94 3.95 -4.66
CA THR A 40 -3.38 5.17 -4.09
C THR A 40 -1.91 5.36 -4.44
N PHE A 41 -1.09 4.31 -4.40
CA PHE A 41 0.29 4.42 -4.88
C PHE A 41 0.35 4.71 -6.39
N ILE A 42 -0.57 4.14 -7.17
CA ILE A 42 -0.76 4.46 -8.59
C ILE A 42 -1.14 5.94 -8.77
N ALA A 43 -2.15 6.44 -8.06
CA ALA A 43 -2.58 7.83 -8.14
C ALA A 43 -1.46 8.80 -7.73
N TYR A 44 -0.73 8.50 -6.65
CA TYR A 44 0.42 9.30 -6.22
C TYR A 44 1.52 9.32 -7.28
N ALA A 45 1.82 8.19 -7.91
CA ALA A 45 2.78 8.13 -9.02
C ALA A 45 2.33 8.97 -10.21
N MET A 46 1.05 8.92 -10.56
CA MET A 46 0.47 9.73 -11.65
C MET A 46 0.51 11.23 -11.33
N ASP A 47 0.24 11.63 -10.08
CA ASP A 47 0.42 13.01 -9.64
C ASP A 47 1.88 13.47 -9.77
N LEU A 48 2.85 12.65 -9.35
CA LEU A 48 4.27 12.96 -9.51
C LEU A 48 4.69 13.07 -10.97
N ALA A 49 4.07 12.29 -11.86
CA ALA A 49 4.29 12.34 -13.31
C ALA A 49 3.58 13.53 -14.00
N GLY A 50 2.75 14.29 -13.28
CA GLY A 50 1.97 15.41 -13.83
C GLY A 50 0.61 14.99 -14.43
N GLU A 51 0.25 13.71 -14.36
CA GLU A 51 -1.03 13.16 -14.82
C GLU A 51 -2.12 13.33 -13.75
N HIS A 52 -2.28 14.57 -13.26
CA HIS A 52 -3.16 14.93 -12.15
C HIS A 52 -4.63 14.57 -12.41
N GLU A 53 -5.08 14.63 -13.65
CA GLU A 53 -6.45 14.25 -14.01
C GLU A 53 -6.69 12.75 -13.83
N SER A 54 -5.70 11.91 -14.17
CA SER A 54 -5.77 10.47 -13.91
C SER A 54 -5.87 10.21 -12.40
N ALA A 55 -4.99 10.82 -11.60
CA ALA A 55 -5.00 10.68 -10.15
C ALA A 55 -6.32 11.19 -9.53
N ARG A 56 -6.80 12.36 -9.95
CA ARG A 56 -8.07 12.97 -9.50
C ARG A 56 -9.24 12.01 -9.67
N ARG A 57 -9.36 11.37 -10.84
CA ARG A 57 -10.44 10.41 -11.14
C ARG A 57 -10.43 9.21 -10.19
N PHE A 58 -9.25 8.73 -9.77
CA PHE A 58 -9.17 7.68 -8.74
C PHE A 58 -9.66 8.16 -7.37
N TYR A 59 -9.30 9.38 -6.95
CA TYR A 59 -9.81 9.92 -5.70
C TYR A 59 -11.33 10.13 -5.75
N GLU A 60 -11.90 10.59 -6.88
CA GLU A 60 -13.35 10.67 -7.09
C GLU A 60 -14.06 9.31 -7.02
N TRP A 61 -13.43 8.29 -7.60
CA TRP A 61 -13.89 6.91 -7.48
C TRP A 61 -13.93 6.49 -6.00
N GLY A 62 -12.85 6.73 -5.25
CA GLY A 62 -12.76 6.40 -3.82
C GLY A 62 -13.78 7.15 -2.97
N VAL A 63 -14.00 8.44 -3.26
CA VAL A 63 -15.06 9.26 -2.62
C VAL A 63 -16.44 8.65 -2.83
N THR A 64 -16.74 8.22 -4.06
CA THR A 64 -18.01 7.57 -4.40
C THR A 64 -18.17 6.25 -3.63
N VAL A 65 -17.13 5.43 -3.59
CA VAL A 65 -17.12 4.15 -2.88
C VAL A 65 -17.36 4.35 -1.39
N ILE A 66 -16.57 5.20 -0.73
CA ILE A 66 -16.62 5.42 0.71
C ILE A 66 -17.96 6.03 1.14
N ASN A 67 -18.43 7.08 0.46
CA ASN A 67 -19.71 7.73 0.80
C ASN A 67 -20.90 6.77 0.68
N ALA A 68 -20.88 5.84 -0.29
CA ALA A 68 -21.94 4.83 -0.42
C ALA A 68 -21.96 3.80 0.72
N ARG A 69 -20.94 3.75 1.59
CA ARG A 69 -20.83 2.81 2.72
C ARG A 69 -20.89 3.48 4.08
N GLU A 70 -21.46 4.69 4.18
CA GLU A 70 -21.69 5.37 5.47
C GLU A 70 -22.37 4.45 6.49
N THR A 71 -23.44 3.75 6.11
CA THR A 71 -24.14 2.81 7.00
C THR A 71 -23.23 1.70 7.54
N VAL A 72 -22.35 1.15 6.70
CA VAL A 72 -21.42 0.07 7.10
C VAL A 72 -20.42 0.62 8.12
N VAL A 73 -19.86 1.81 7.85
CA VAL A 73 -18.92 2.48 8.77
C VAL A 73 -19.57 2.79 10.12
N GLU A 74 -20.78 3.37 10.14
CA GLU A 74 -21.49 3.67 11.39
C GLU A 74 -21.81 2.40 12.18
N GLN A 75 -22.19 1.33 11.49
CA GLN A 75 -22.45 0.03 12.13
C GLN A 75 -21.19 -0.56 12.75
N ALA A 76 -20.05 -0.50 12.05
CA ALA A 76 -18.75 -0.93 12.56
C ALA A 76 -18.43 -0.20 13.87
N LEU A 77 -18.47 1.13 13.85
CA LEU A 77 -18.17 1.99 15.00
C LEU A 77 -19.09 1.72 16.18
N HIS A 78 -20.41 1.58 15.95
CA HIS A 78 -21.37 1.27 17.00
C HIS A 78 -21.18 -0.11 17.62
N LYS A 79 -20.77 -1.12 16.85
CA LYS A 79 -20.46 -2.46 17.37
C LYS A 79 -19.16 -2.44 18.18
N THR A 80 -18.10 -1.86 17.64
CA THR A 80 -16.80 -1.73 18.33
C THR A 80 -16.94 -0.97 19.65
N ALA A 81 -17.69 0.15 19.67
CA ALA A 81 -17.93 0.92 20.89
C ALA A 81 -18.69 0.14 21.98
N ARG A 82 -19.43 -0.92 21.61
CA ARG A 82 -20.15 -1.81 22.54
C ARG A 82 -19.37 -3.09 22.87
N GLY A 83 -18.16 -3.26 22.33
CA GLY A 83 -17.37 -4.48 22.47
C GLY A 83 -17.97 -5.68 21.74
N GLU A 84 -18.81 -5.45 20.74
CA GLU A 84 -19.38 -6.52 19.92
C GLU A 84 -18.42 -6.89 18.78
N PRO A 85 -18.25 -8.19 18.47
CA PRO A 85 -17.43 -8.62 17.36
C PRO A 85 -18.03 -8.16 16.02
N LEU A 86 -17.15 -7.83 15.08
CA LEU A 86 -17.53 -7.54 13.69
C LEU A 86 -17.67 -8.84 12.90
N THR A 87 -18.57 -8.83 11.94
CA THR A 87 -18.78 -9.90 10.96
C THR A 87 -18.57 -9.35 9.54
N ALA A 88 -18.61 -10.21 8.52
CA ALA A 88 -18.31 -9.83 7.13
C ALA A 88 -19.14 -8.67 6.54
N VAL A 89 -20.28 -8.33 7.14
CA VAL A 89 -21.15 -7.22 6.68
C VAL A 89 -20.89 -5.91 7.45
N ASP A 90 -20.01 -5.93 8.45
CA ASP A 90 -19.77 -4.83 9.38
C ASP A 90 -18.51 -4.03 9.04
N TYR A 91 -17.81 -4.37 7.96
CA TYR A 91 -16.58 -3.68 7.56
C TYR A 91 -16.52 -3.46 6.06
N LEU A 92 -15.69 -2.50 5.67
CA LEU A 92 -15.41 -2.22 4.27
C LEU A 92 -14.65 -3.40 3.63
N HIS A 93 -14.99 -3.68 2.37
CA HIS A 93 -14.29 -4.68 1.56
C HIS A 93 -12.86 -4.21 1.24
N THR A 94 -11.98 -5.17 1.01
CA THR A 94 -10.59 -4.92 0.63
C THR A 94 -10.48 -4.50 -0.84
N ARG A 95 -11.26 -5.17 -1.71
CA ARG A 95 -11.28 -4.94 -3.16
C ARG A 95 -12.67 -4.59 -3.65
N TYR A 96 -12.71 -3.72 -4.65
CA TYR A 96 -13.94 -3.26 -5.28
C TYR A 96 -13.87 -3.48 -6.79
N THR A 97 -15.02 -3.65 -7.43
CA THR A 97 -15.09 -3.60 -8.89
C THR A 97 -14.66 -2.23 -9.39
N LEU A 98 -14.31 -2.11 -10.67
CA LEU A 98 -13.82 -0.86 -11.24
C LEU A 98 -14.88 0.27 -11.26
N ASP A 99 -16.17 -0.08 -11.14
CA ASP A 99 -17.29 0.84 -10.95
C ASP A 99 -17.65 1.09 -9.47
N GLY A 100 -16.91 0.49 -8.53
CA GLY A 100 -17.02 0.78 -7.09
C GLY A 100 -18.08 -0.05 -6.35
N ALA A 101 -18.55 -1.16 -6.94
CA ALA A 101 -19.32 -2.18 -6.23
C ALA A 101 -18.38 -3.10 -5.43
N GLU A 102 -18.93 -3.80 -4.46
CA GLU A 102 -18.18 -4.79 -3.68
C GLU A 102 -17.84 -6.00 -4.56
N GLY A 103 -16.66 -6.60 -4.33
CA GLY A 103 -16.28 -7.84 -5.01
C GLY A 103 -17.31 -8.95 -4.77
N SER A 104 -17.62 -9.73 -5.80
CA SER A 104 -18.69 -10.75 -5.77
C SER A 104 -18.29 -12.06 -5.07
N ASP A 105 -17.03 -12.20 -4.67
CA ASP A 105 -16.48 -13.39 -4.04
C ASP A 105 -16.51 -13.25 -2.52
N SER A 106 -17.39 -14.03 -1.86
CA SER A 106 -17.59 -13.98 -0.42
C SER A 106 -16.39 -14.46 0.39
N ASP A 107 -15.48 -15.20 -0.24
CA ASP A 107 -14.38 -15.88 0.45
C ASP A 107 -13.06 -15.07 0.38
N TRP A 108 -13.09 -13.88 -0.24
CA TRP A 108 -11.92 -13.00 -0.26
C TRP A 108 -11.56 -12.53 1.15
N PRO A 109 -10.27 -12.47 1.51
CA PRO A 109 -9.76 -11.93 2.78
C PRO A 109 -10.02 -10.41 2.90
N ASN A 110 -11.28 -10.08 3.14
CA ASN A 110 -11.75 -8.73 3.43
C ASN A 110 -11.39 -8.33 4.86
N PHE A 111 -11.60 -7.06 5.20
CA PHE A 111 -11.12 -6.42 6.43
C PHE A 111 -9.61 -6.17 6.41
N GLN A 112 -9.25 -5.12 5.69
CA GLN A 112 -7.92 -4.52 5.64
C GLN A 112 -8.05 -3.02 5.88
N LEU A 113 -7.36 -2.50 6.90
CA LEU A 113 -7.46 -1.08 7.26
C LEU A 113 -6.41 -0.22 6.54
N ASP A 114 -5.31 -0.83 6.09
CA ASP A 114 -4.16 -0.13 5.51
C ASP A 114 -4.51 0.58 4.20
N GLY A 115 -5.39 0.01 3.37
CA GLY A 115 -5.84 0.61 2.13
C GLY A 115 -6.54 1.96 2.35
N ILE A 116 -7.44 2.03 3.34
CA ILE A 116 -8.17 3.27 3.67
C ILE A 116 -7.24 4.32 4.29
N GLY A 117 -6.30 3.90 5.15
CA GLY A 117 -5.26 4.79 5.68
C GLY A 117 -4.38 5.36 4.58
N THR A 118 -3.94 4.50 3.66
CA THR A 118 -3.16 4.89 2.49
C THR A 118 -3.93 5.87 1.61
N TRP A 119 -5.23 5.63 1.36
CA TRP A 119 -6.07 6.51 0.56
C TRP A 119 -6.17 7.93 1.14
N LEU A 120 -6.35 8.08 2.46
CA LEU A 120 -6.32 9.39 3.11
C LEU A 120 -4.97 10.08 2.96
N TRP A 121 -3.87 9.34 3.13
CA TRP A 121 -2.53 9.86 2.89
C TRP A 121 -2.36 10.37 1.46
N GLY A 122 -2.78 9.57 0.46
CA GLY A 122 -2.69 9.92 -0.95
C GLY A 122 -3.55 11.13 -1.30
N LEU A 123 -4.77 11.20 -0.76
CA LEU A 123 -5.67 12.33 -0.97
C LEU A 123 -5.04 13.66 -0.53
N HIS A 124 -4.35 13.66 0.61
CA HIS A 124 -3.57 14.81 1.05
C HIS A 124 -2.40 15.13 0.12
N GLN A 125 -1.66 14.13 -0.37
CA GLN A 125 -0.60 14.39 -1.36
C GLN A 125 -1.15 14.99 -2.65
N HIS A 126 -2.28 14.47 -3.15
CA HIS A 126 -2.95 15.00 -4.33
C HIS A 126 -3.35 16.46 -4.15
N SER A 127 -3.96 16.79 -3.00
CA SER A 127 -4.32 18.18 -2.67
C SER A 127 -3.09 19.09 -2.67
N ARG A 128 -1.98 18.66 -2.07
CA ARG A 128 -0.73 19.43 -2.06
C ARG A 128 -0.11 19.61 -3.45
N LEU A 129 -0.08 18.56 -4.26
CA LEU A 129 0.55 18.58 -5.59
C LEU A 129 -0.26 19.37 -6.61
N THR A 130 -1.59 19.40 -6.47
CA THR A 130 -2.49 20.14 -7.36
C THR A 130 -2.84 21.55 -6.87
N GLY A 131 -2.44 21.91 -5.64
CA GLY A 131 -2.79 23.18 -5.02
C GLY A 131 -4.27 23.29 -4.64
N MET A 132 -4.93 22.16 -4.36
CA MET A 132 -6.32 22.12 -3.92
C MET A 132 -6.42 22.58 -2.46
N GLU A 133 -6.66 23.87 -2.24
CA GLU A 133 -6.74 24.49 -0.90
C GLU A 133 -7.93 24.02 -0.07
N GLN A 134 -9.04 23.63 -0.72
CA GLN A 134 -10.24 23.16 -0.05
C GLN A 134 -10.79 21.93 -0.78
N LEU A 135 -11.12 20.89 -0.01
CA LEU A 135 -11.77 19.71 -0.55
C LEU A 135 -13.22 20.03 -0.95
N PRO A 136 -13.70 19.53 -2.11
CA PRO A 136 -15.13 19.51 -2.40
C PRO A 136 -15.92 18.84 -1.27
N VAL A 137 -17.17 19.27 -1.04
CA VAL A 137 -17.98 18.79 0.10
C VAL A 137 -18.05 17.25 0.15
N GLN A 138 -18.28 16.59 -0.98
CA GLN A 138 -18.36 15.13 -1.04
C GLN A 138 -17.03 14.45 -0.66
N TRP A 139 -15.90 15.07 -1.01
CA TRP A 139 -14.58 14.57 -0.68
C TRP A 139 -14.29 14.74 0.80
N ALA A 140 -14.65 15.89 1.38
CA ALA A 140 -14.55 16.14 2.81
C ALA A 140 -15.40 15.15 3.62
N THR A 141 -16.63 14.85 3.17
CA THR A 141 -17.48 13.82 3.79
C THR A 141 -16.80 12.45 3.78
N ALA A 142 -16.29 12.01 2.62
CA ALA A 142 -15.63 10.71 2.49
C ALA A 142 -14.37 10.64 3.37
N ALA A 143 -13.55 11.70 3.36
CA ALA A 143 -12.34 11.79 4.18
C ALA A 143 -12.66 11.73 5.68
N ALA A 144 -13.72 12.43 6.12
CA ALA A 144 -14.18 12.39 7.51
C ALA A 144 -14.68 11.00 7.91
N LEU A 145 -15.43 10.34 7.03
CA LEU A 145 -15.94 8.99 7.26
C LEU A 145 -14.81 7.96 7.36
N ALA A 146 -13.84 8.03 6.44
CA ALA A 146 -12.63 7.21 6.46
C ALA A 146 -11.81 7.42 7.74
N ALA A 147 -11.58 8.68 8.14
CA ALA A 147 -10.80 8.99 9.34
C ALA A 147 -11.50 8.47 10.61
N ARG A 148 -12.82 8.61 10.72
CA ARG A 148 -13.62 8.05 11.83
C ARG A 148 -13.54 6.54 11.87
N TYR A 149 -13.70 5.87 10.73
CA TYR A 149 -13.58 4.43 10.61
C TYR A 149 -12.21 3.96 11.11
N LEU A 150 -11.13 4.53 10.60
CA LEU A 150 -9.77 4.17 11.02
C LEU A 150 -9.53 4.43 12.52
N ALA A 151 -9.90 5.60 13.03
CA ALA A 151 -9.71 5.95 14.43
C ALA A 151 -10.51 5.07 15.40
N GLY A 152 -11.66 4.53 14.97
CA GLY A 152 -12.47 3.63 15.78
C GLY A 152 -12.04 2.16 15.73
N LEU A 153 -11.35 1.74 14.66
CA LEU A 153 -11.04 0.33 14.39
C LEU A 153 -9.55 -0.03 14.48
N TRP A 154 -8.64 0.92 14.66
CA TRP A 154 -7.19 0.69 14.54
C TRP A 154 -6.61 -0.42 15.45
N GLN A 155 -7.25 -0.75 16.57
CA GLN A 155 -6.80 -1.80 17.49
C GLN A 155 -7.30 -3.21 17.11
N LEU A 156 -8.20 -3.32 16.14
CA LEU A 156 -8.76 -4.62 15.76
C LEU A 156 -7.76 -5.41 14.90
N PRO A 157 -7.57 -6.72 15.19
CA PRO A 157 -6.85 -7.60 14.29
C PRO A 157 -7.51 -7.63 12.91
N ASN A 158 -6.70 -7.66 11.87
CA ASN A 158 -7.17 -7.64 10.48
C ASN A 158 -6.13 -8.32 9.58
N TYR A 159 -6.47 -8.57 8.31
CA TYR A 159 -5.48 -9.09 7.37
C TYR A 159 -4.39 -8.04 7.11
N ASP A 160 -3.16 -8.47 6.92
CA ASP A 160 -2.08 -7.57 6.49
C ASP A 160 -2.24 -7.15 5.02
N CYS A 161 -1.34 -6.29 4.52
CA CYS A 161 -1.35 -5.85 3.12
C CYS A 161 -1.14 -6.99 2.10
N TRP A 162 -0.82 -8.19 2.57
CA TRP A 162 -0.62 -9.40 1.79
C TRP A 162 -1.79 -10.36 1.85
N GLU A 163 -2.90 -9.95 2.48
CA GLU A 163 -4.12 -10.76 2.62
C GLU A 163 -3.92 -12.00 3.51
N GLU A 164 -3.00 -11.91 4.47
CA GLU A 164 -2.62 -13.00 5.38
C GLU A 164 -2.82 -12.58 6.85
N PHE A 165 -2.80 -13.56 7.77
CA PHE A 165 -2.75 -13.33 9.23
C PHE A 165 -3.90 -12.47 9.82
N ALA A 166 -5.16 -12.84 9.53
CA ALA A 166 -6.37 -12.09 9.94
C ALA A 166 -6.52 -11.82 11.44
N GLU A 167 -5.98 -12.71 12.28
CA GLU A 167 -6.12 -12.66 13.74
C GLU A 167 -5.01 -11.84 14.41
N GLU A 168 -4.13 -11.22 13.61
CA GLU A 168 -2.96 -10.49 14.07
C GLU A 168 -3.10 -8.96 13.87
N VAL A 169 -2.25 -8.19 14.54
CA VAL A 169 -2.14 -6.74 14.39
C VAL A 169 -0.78 -6.41 13.76
N HIS A 170 -0.81 -5.62 12.68
CA HIS A 170 0.35 -5.41 11.81
C HIS A 170 0.90 -3.98 11.94
N PRO A 171 2.16 -3.78 12.34
CA PRO A 171 2.77 -2.44 12.39
C PRO A 171 2.70 -1.67 11.06
N HIS A 172 2.76 -2.36 9.91
CA HIS A 172 2.54 -1.72 8.60
C HIS A 172 1.14 -1.11 8.48
N THR A 173 0.10 -1.88 8.81
CA THR A 173 -1.29 -1.40 8.80
C THR A 173 -1.46 -0.22 9.74
N LEU A 174 -0.89 -0.29 10.95
CA LEU A 174 -0.93 0.79 11.92
C LEU A 174 -0.23 2.05 11.42
N ALA A 175 0.90 1.92 10.71
CA ALA A 175 1.56 3.04 10.08
C ALA A 175 0.71 3.68 8.98
N ALA A 176 0.06 2.89 8.12
CA ALA A 176 -0.85 3.41 7.11
C ALA A 176 -2.02 4.20 7.73
N ILE A 177 -2.57 3.71 8.85
CA ILE A 177 -3.60 4.42 9.62
C ILE A 177 -3.05 5.73 10.21
N TYR A 178 -1.88 5.67 10.87
CA TYR A 178 -1.21 6.85 11.41
C TYR A 178 -1.03 7.94 10.34
N GLY A 179 -0.45 7.57 9.19
CA GLY A 179 -0.20 8.48 8.08
C GLY A 179 -1.50 9.06 7.50
N GLY A 180 -2.55 8.25 7.40
CA GLY A 180 -3.88 8.68 6.95
C GLY A 180 -4.55 9.67 7.90
N LEU A 181 -4.48 9.44 9.21
CA LEU A 181 -5.05 10.34 10.22
C LEU A 181 -4.29 11.68 10.27
N GLN A 182 -2.94 11.64 10.20
CA GLN A 182 -2.15 12.87 10.11
C GLN A 182 -2.45 13.66 8.82
N ALA A 183 -2.64 12.95 7.70
CA ALA A 183 -3.02 13.55 6.44
C ALA A 183 -4.41 14.21 6.50
N TYR A 184 -5.37 13.57 7.17
CA TYR A 184 -6.70 14.15 7.39
C TYR A 184 -6.64 15.42 8.26
N ASP A 185 -5.90 15.40 9.37
CA ASP A 185 -5.73 16.58 10.22
C ASP A 185 -5.08 17.74 9.45
N ALA A 186 -4.10 17.44 8.58
CA ALA A 186 -3.49 18.43 7.69
C ALA A 186 -4.47 19.01 6.68
N LEU A 187 -5.32 18.17 6.06
CA LEU A 187 -6.39 18.61 5.14
C LEU A 187 -7.42 19.51 5.83
N LEU A 188 -7.72 19.29 7.12
CA LEU A 188 -8.60 20.15 7.90
C LEU A 188 -7.91 21.42 8.45
N GLY A 189 -6.58 21.42 8.51
CA GLY A 189 -5.82 22.42 9.26
C GLY A 189 -6.09 22.37 10.77
N GLN A 190 -6.53 21.22 11.30
CA GLN A 190 -6.89 21.04 12.70
C GLN A 190 -6.46 19.65 13.20
N PRO A 191 -5.89 19.53 14.42
CA PRO A 191 -5.40 18.27 14.96
C PRO A 191 -6.51 17.43 15.61
N VAL A 192 -7.51 17.00 14.82
CA VAL A 192 -8.68 16.27 15.33
C VAL A 192 -8.31 14.89 15.84
N TYR A 193 -7.37 14.21 15.18
CA TYR A 193 -6.93 12.85 15.51
C TYR A 193 -5.48 12.78 16.03
N ALA A 194 -4.88 13.90 16.41
CA ALA A 194 -3.50 13.95 16.90
C ALA A 194 -3.24 13.00 18.09
N ASP A 195 -4.18 12.91 19.05
CA ASP A 195 -4.06 12.00 20.19
C ASP A 195 -4.15 10.53 19.77
N VAL A 196 -5.02 10.20 18.81
CA VAL A 196 -5.14 8.83 18.26
C VAL A 196 -3.87 8.46 17.50
N ALA A 197 -3.36 9.35 16.66
CA ALA A 197 -2.11 9.13 15.93
C ALA A 197 -0.92 8.97 16.90
N ALA A 198 -0.84 9.77 17.96
CA ALA A 198 0.17 9.60 19.00
C ALA A 198 0.05 8.22 19.68
N GLY A 199 -1.17 7.81 20.05
CA GLY A 199 -1.43 6.50 20.63
C GLY A 199 -1.04 5.33 19.73
N ILE A 200 -1.31 5.43 18.41
CA ILE A 200 -0.87 4.41 17.43
C ILE A 200 0.65 4.33 17.37
N ARG A 201 1.34 5.48 17.28
CA ARG A 201 2.81 5.52 17.22
C ARG A 201 3.42 4.90 18.47
N ASP A 202 2.95 5.31 19.64
CA ASP A 202 3.47 4.84 20.92
C ASP A 202 3.21 3.32 21.05
N PHE A 203 2.03 2.83 20.66
CA PHE A 203 1.72 1.40 20.62
C PHE A 203 2.64 0.61 19.68
N VAL A 204 2.94 1.12 18.48
CA VAL A 204 3.88 0.46 17.55
C VAL A 204 5.30 0.42 18.11
N LEU A 205 5.74 1.48 18.79
CA LEU A 205 7.07 1.53 19.40
C LEU A 205 7.21 0.58 20.60
N ASP A 206 6.13 0.39 21.35
CA ASP A 206 6.11 -0.46 22.54
C ASP A 206 5.90 -1.95 22.20
N GLU A 207 4.93 -2.27 21.33
CA GLU A 207 4.49 -3.65 21.07
C GLU A 207 4.96 -4.17 19.70
N GLY A 208 5.27 -3.28 18.75
CA GLY A 208 5.62 -3.61 17.37
C GLY A 208 7.11 -3.84 17.13
N VAL A 209 7.90 -4.06 18.20
CA VAL A 209 9.36 -4.17 18.15
C VAL A 209 9.82 -5.45 18.87
N ALA A 210 10.69 -6.22 18.21
CA ALA A 210 11.41 -7.32 18.82
C ALA A 210 12.88 -7.26 18.39
N ASN A 211 13.80 -7.66 19.28
CA ASN A 211 15.24 -7.73 18.99
C ASN A 211 15.83 -6.44 18.35
N GLY A 212 15.26 -5.28 18.67
CA GLY A 212 15.73 -3.97 18.20
C GLY A 212 15.27 -3.57 16.80
N HIS A 213 14.32 -4.27 16.18
CA HIS A 213 13.72 -3.91 14.89
C HIS A 213 12.19 -4.04 14.92
N PHE A 214 11.51 -3.40 13.97
CA PHE A 214 10.06 -3.56 13.80
C PHE A 214 9.74 -4.95 13.24
N VAL A 215 8.58 -5.48 13.63
CA VAL A 215 8.16 -6.84 13.29
C VAL A 215 6.91 -6.85 12.40
N LYS A 216 6.72 -7.92 11.63
CA LYS A 216 5.61 -8.09 10.67
C LYS A 216 4.24 -7.94 11.33
N TYR A 217 4.07 -8.58 12.48
CA TYR A 217 2.88 -8.53 13.33
C TYR A 217 3.25 -8.70 14.80
N LEU A 218 2.38 -8.29 15.72
CA LEU A 218 2.73 -8.30 17.15
C LEU A 218 3.10 -9.71 17.65
N GLY A 219 4.13 -9.79 18.49
CA GLY A 219 4.58 -11.05 19.08
C GLY A 219 5.40 -11.97 18.18
N THR A 220 5.64 -11.62 16.91
CA THR A 220 6.61 -12.33 16.04
C THR A 220 8.01 -11.70 16.12
N GLU A 221 9.01 -12.43 15.64
CA GLU A 221 10.36 -11.90 15.37
C GLU A 221 10.59 -11.69 13.86
N MET A 222 9.62 -12.04 13.02
CA MET A 222 9.76 -11.91 11.56
C MET A 222 9.76 -10.45 11.12
N VAL A 223 10.65 -10.13 10.19
CA VAL A 223 10.63 -8.89 9.42
C VAL A 223 9.79 -9.06 8.15
N ASP A 224 9.14 -7.98 7.72
CA ASP A 224 8.42 -7.89 6.45
C ASP A 224 8.85 -6.62 5.70
N ALA A 225 9.01 -6.69 4.39
CA ALA A 225 9.47 -5.56 3.59
C ALA A 225 8.48 -4.39 3.56
N SER A 226 7.18 -4.63 3.80
CA SER A 226 6.18 -3.57 3.96
C SER A 226 6.48 -2.63 5.14
N LEU A 227 7.35 -3.04 6.08
CA LEU A 227 7.75 -2.21 7.22
C LEU A 227 8.53 -0.95 6.80
N LEU A 228 9.03 -0.88 5.57
CA LEU A 228 9.54 0.37 4.98
C LEU A 228 8.49 1.50 5.05
N GLY A 229 7.20 1.13 4.98
CA GLY A 229 6.05 2.00 5.13
C GLY A 229 6.02 2.79 6.44
N LEU A 230 6.53 2.23 7.55
CA LEU A 230 6.55 2.90 8.86
C LEU A 230 7.27 4.24 8.79
N ALA A 231 8.33 4.32 8.00
CA ALA A 231 9.01 5.59 7.75
C ALA A 231 8.48 6.29 6.50
N THR A 232 8.52 5.60 5.35
CA THR A 232 8.21 6.21 4.06
C THR A 232 7.06 5.44 3.40
N PRO A 233 5.90 6.04 3.12
CA PRO A 233 5.61 7.47 3.24
C PRO A 233 4.91 7.89 4.53
N TYR A 234 4.55 6.96 5.42
CA TYR A 234 3.58 7.26 6.48
C TYR A 234 4.15 8.06 7.65
N GLY A 235 5.48 8.09 7.83
CA GLY A 235 6.14 8.97 8.79
C GLY A 235 5.85 8.66 10.25
N LEU A 236 5.52 7.41 10.60
CA LEU A 236 5.36 6.96 11.99
C LEU A 236 6.68 7.14 12.76
N VAL A 237 7.80 6.84 12.11
CA VAL A 237 9.16 7.22 12.52
C VAL A 237 9.90 7.92 11.39
N PRO A 238 10.92 8.75 11.67
CA PRO A 238 11.76 9.29 10.60
C PRO A 238 12.58 8.18 9.91
N PRO A 239 12.95 8.34 8.62
CA PRO A 239 13.72 7.33 7.88
C PRO A 239 15.07 6.95 8.49
N ASP A 240 15.72 7.87 9.21
CA ASP A 240 17.01 7.65 9.90
C ASP A 240 16.85 7.18 11.36
N HIS A 241 15.63 6.84 11.80
CA HIS A 241 15.38 6.34 13.15
C HIS A 241 16.17 5.04 13.42
N PRO A 242 16.79 4.84 14.59
CA PRO A 242 17.59 3.64 14.88
C PRO A 242 16.84 2.31 14.67
N LEU A 243 15.57 2.23 15.10
CA LEU A 243 14.74 1.04 14.83
C LEU A 243 14.49 0.84 13.34
N MET A 244 14.34 1.91 12.56
CA MET A 244 14.15 1.80 11.11
C MET A 244 15.44 1.33 10.43
N GLN A 245 16.60 1.85 10.83
CA GLN A 245 17.90 1.39 10.34
C GLN A 245 18.12 -0.11 10.62
N ALA A 246 17.82 -0.57 11.84
CA ALA A 246 17.89 -1.99 12.20
C ALA A 246 16.91 -2.83 11.38
N THR A 247 15.67 -2.33 11.17
CA THR A 247 14.66 -3.01 10.36
C THR A 247 15.10 -3.12 8.90
N VAL A 248 15.67 -2.06 8.31
CA VAL A 248 16.22 -2.12 6.94
C VAL A 248 17.36 -3.11 6.86
N ALA A 249 18.25 -3.16 7.85
CA ALA A 249 19.32 -4.15 7.88
C ALA A 249 18.78 -5.59 7.91
N CYS A 250 17.71 -5.86 8.66
CA CYS A 250 17.01 -7.15 8.64
C CYS A 250 16.37 -7.44 7.27
N ILE A 251 15.71 -6.46 6.65
CA ILE A 251 15.14 -6.61 5.30
C ILE A 251 16.24 -6.96 4.29
N GLU A 252 17.38 -6.28 4.33
CA GLU A 252 18.50 -6.56 3.43
C GLU A 252 19.12 -7.93 3.65
N SER A 253 19.31 -8.31 4.91
CA SER A 253 19.89 -9.62 5.27
C SER A 253 18.97 -10.77 4.87
N ASP A 254 17.69 -10.66 5.20
CA ASP A 254 16.79 -11.81 5.24
C ASP A 254 15.92 -11.91 4.00
N LEU A 255 15.62 -10.77 3.36
CA LEU A 255 14.63 -10.67 2.28
C LEU A 255 15.24 -10.30 0.93
N ARG A 256 16.52 -9.95 0.86
CA ARG A 256 17.17 -9.51 -0.39
C ARG A 256 18.24 -10.50 -0.87
N PRO A 257 17.89 -11.46 -1.75
CA PRO A 257 18.87 -12.34 -2.37
C PRO A 257 19.96 -11.59 -3.16
N PHE A 258 21.06 -12.29 -3.44
CA PHE A 258 22.18 -11.75 -4.25
C PHE A 258 21.74 -11.31 -5.66
N THR A 259 20.65 -11.88 -6.18
CA THR A 259 20.05 -11.48 -7.46
C THR A 259 19.42 -10.09 -7.45
N GLY A 260 19.23 -9.48 -6.28
CA GLY A 260 19.11 -8.03 -6.11
C GLY A 260 17.74 -7.48 -5.68
N GLY A 261 16.64 -8.17 -5.94
CA GLY A 261 15.28 -7.73 -5.58
C GLY A 261 14.88 -8.12 -4.16
N VAL A 262 13.84 -7.49 -3.64
CA VAL A 262 13.34 -7.67 -2.27
C VAL A 262 12.11 -8.59 -2.25
N ARG A 263 12.10 -9.58 -1.35
CA ARG A 263 10.97 -10.50 -1.10
C ARG A 263 10.04 -9.94 -0.02
N ARG A 264 8.81 -10.46 0.11
CA ARG A 264 7.82 -9.97 1.11
C ARG A 264 8.27 -10.23 2.54
N TYR A 265 8.44 -11.50 2.90
CA TYR A 265 8.92 -11.98 4.19
C TYR A 265 9.51 -13.40 4.03
N ALA A 266 10.27 -13.89 5.02
CA ALA A 266 11.12 -15.07 4.86
C ALA A 266 10.38 -16.41 4.66
N GLN A 267 9.09 -16.49 5.00
CA GLN A 267 8.27 -17.71 4.92
C GLN A 267 7.28 -17.66 3.74
N ASP A 268 7.39 -16.67 2.87
CA ASP A 268 6.47 -16.47 1.76
C ASP A 268 6.50 -17.66 0.79
N THR A 269 5.32 -18.22 0.52
CA THR A 269 5.13 -19.32 -0.44
C THR A 269 4.28 -18.93 -1.64
N TYR A 270 3.76 -17.70 -1.70
CA TYR A 270 2.98 -17.19 -2.82
C TYR A 270 3.84 -17.11 -4.09
N TYR A 271 3.46 -17.85 -5.13
CA TYR A 271 4.32 -18.15 -6.29
C TYR A 271 5.75 -18.57 -5.89
N GLY A 272 5.89 -19.29 -4.77
CA GLY A 272 7.19 -19.73 -4.25
C GLY A 272 8.04 -18.64 -3.56
N GLY A 273 7.50 -17.44 -3.33
CA GLY A 273 8.20 -16.37 -2.60
C GLY A 273 9.28 -15.70 -3.46
N GLY A 274 8.85 -15.04 -4.53
CA GLY A 274 9.73 -14.33 -5.47
C GLY A 274 10.12 -12.92 -5.03
N GLN A 275 10.87 -12.24 -5.90
CA GLN A 275 11.35 -10.87 -5.68
C GLN A 275 10.36 -9.86 -6.25
N TRP A 276 9.83 -8.96 -5.41
CA TRP A 276 8.78 -8.02 -5.77
C TRP A 276 9.36 -6.69 -6.26
N LEU A 277 8.91 -6.24 -7.42
CA LEU A 277 9.40 -5.00 -8.04
C LEU A 277 9.01 -3.79 -7.19
N LEU A 278 7.77 -3.76 -6.70
CA LEU A 278 7.27 -2.67 -5.86
C LEU A 278 8.06 -2.53 -4.55
N LEU A 279 8.42 -3.65 -3.90
CA LEU A 279 9.19 -3.64 -2.65
C LEU A 279 10.65 -3.23 -2.88
N THR A 280 11.21 -3.63 -4.02
CA THR A 280 12.56 -3.22 -4.43
C THR A 280 12.61 -1.71 -4.69
N ALA A 281 11.61 -1.18 -5.39
CA ALA A 281 11.46 0.26 -5.59
C ALA A 281 11.18 1.01 -4.26
N TRP A 282 10.44 0.41 -3.34
CA TRP A 282 10.17 0.98 -2.02
C TRP A 282 11.44 1.10 -1.17
N LEU A 283 12.29 0.07 -1.17
CA LEU A 283 13.60 0.13 -0.51
C LEU A 283 14.49 1.22 -1.14
N GLY A 284 14.45 1.34 -2.48
CA GLY A 284 15.11 2.44 -3.18
C GLY A 284 14.59 3.81 -2.76
N TRP A 285 13.28 3.95 -2.55
CA TRP A 285 12.69 5.19 -2.08
C TRP A 285 13.16 5.54 -0.67
N HIS A 286 13.23 4.56 0.23
CA HIS A 286 13.84 4.73 1.55
C HIS A 286 15.29 5.23 1.46
N TYR A 287 16.14 4.59 0.65
CA TYR A 287 17.53 5.03 0.47
C TYR A 287 17.64 6.46 -0.05
N ALA A 288 16.76 6.85 -0.98
CA ALA A 288 16.73 8.22 -1.46
C ALA A 288 16.37 9.22 -0.34
N GLN A 289 15.48 8.86 0.59
CA GLN A 289 15.13 9.71 1.74
C GLN A 289 16.28 9.91 2.73
N ILE A 290 17.16 8.92 2.90
CA ILE A 290 18.33 9.02 3.79
C ILE A 290 19.62 9.48 3.07
N GLY A 291 19.51 9.92 1.81
CA GLY A 291 20.63 10.45 1.03
C GLY A 291 21.56 9.39 0.43
N GLU A 292 21.18 8.11 0.45
CA GLU A 292 21.94 7.01 -0.15
C GLU A 292 21.59 6.82 -1.64
N THR A 293 21.80 7.90 -2.43
CA THR A 293 21.37 8.00 -3.82
C THR A 293 21.90 6.89 -4.72
N ASP A 294 23.15 6.45 -4.54
CA ASP A 294 23.74 5.38 -5.36
C ASP A 294 23.04 4.03 -5.15
N ARG A 295 22.65 3.72 -3.91
CA ARG A 295 21.90 2.49 -3.59
C ARG A 295 20.48 2.57 -4.14
N ALA A 296 19.82 3.71 -3.97
CA ALA A 296 18.51 3.97 -4.55
C ALA A 296 18.52 3.81 -6.09
N LYS A 297 19.54 4.36 -6.76
CA LYS A 297 19.71 4.21 -8.21
C LYS A 297 19.95 2.76 -8.63
N ALA A 298 20.77 2.02 -7.90
CA ALA A 298 20.99 0.60 -8.19
C ALA A 298 19.68 -0.22 -8.11
N LEU A 299 18.78 0.10 -7.18
CA LEU A 299 17.47 -0.54 -7.09
C LEU A 299 16.51 -0.10 -8.20
N LEU A 300 16.54 1.18 -8.60
CA LEU A 300 15.79 1.66 -9.77
C LEU A 300 16.25 0.93 -11.06
N ASP A 301 17.57 0.80 -11.25
CA ASP A 301 18.15 0.11 -12.40
C ASP A 301 17.79 -1.37 -12.39
N TRP A 302 17.77 -2.02 -11.21
CA TRP A 302 17.32 -3.41 -11.08
C TRP A 302 15.85 -3.56 -11.49
N VAL A 303 14.96 -2.69 -11.00
CA VAL A 303 13.52 -2.73 -11.35
C VAL A 303 13.34 -2.51 -12.85
N ALA A 304 14.04 -1.53 -13.43
CA ALA A 304 13.98 -1.26 -14.86
C ALA A 304 14.47 -2.44 -15.72
N ALA A 305 15.47 -3.18 -15.25
CA ALA A 305 15.99 -4.36 -15.94
C ALA A 305 15.02 -5.56 -15.94
N GLN A 306 13.96 -5.53 -15.13
CA GLN A 306 12.93 -6.57 -15.09
C GLN A 306 11.80 -6.35 -16.11
N ALA A 307 11.78 -5.20 -16.80
CA ALA A 307 10.77 -4.91 -17.79
C ALA A 307 10.83 -5.93 -18.95
N ASP A 308 9.68 -6.47 -19.35
CA ASP A 308 9.60 -7.36 -20.51
C ASP A 308 9.73 -6.60 -21.84
N GLU A 309 9.61 -7.31 -22.96
CA GLU A 309 9.72 -6.75 -24.31
C GLU A 309 8.65 -5.67 -24.64
N ASN A 310 7.54 -5.65 -23.91
CA ASN A 310 6.49 -4.63 -24.01
C ASN A 310 6.69 -3.49 -22.99
N GLY A 311 7.74 -3.59 -22.16
CA GLY A 311 8.02 -2.68 -21.06
C GLY A 311 7.15 -2.92 -19.83
N PHE A 312 6.46 -4.07 -19.73
CA PHE A 312 5.62 -4.38 -18.58
C PHE A 312 6.47 -4.81 -17.38
N LEU A 313 6.03 -4.37 -16.20
CA LEU A 313 6.61 -4.72 -14.91
C LEU A 313 5.64 -5.65 -14.18
N SER A 314 6.09 -6.87 -13.89
CA SER A 314 5.30 -7.88 -13.18
C SER A 314 5.16 -7.58 -11.69
N GLU A 315 4.30 -8.33 -11.01
CA GLU A 315 4.19 -8.34 -9.55
C GLU A 315 5.50 -8.78 -8.89
N GLN A 316 6.05 -9.91 -9.34
CA GLN A 316 7.27 -10.50 -8.82
C GLN A 316 8.08 -11.20 -9.91
N ILE A 317 9.35 -11.45 -9.61
CA ILE A 317 10.29 -12.24 -10.43
C ILE A 317 10.50 -13.60 -9.78
N ALA A 318 10.22 -14.65 -10.54
CA ALA A 318 10.41 -16.04 -10.15
C ALA A 318 11.88 -16.51 -10.29
N ALA A 319 12.81 -15.70 -9.78
CA ALA A 319 14.23 -16.04 -9.68
C ALA A 319 14.60 -16.16 -8.20
N ASP A 320 15.41 -17.16 -7.86
CA ASP A 320 15.84 -17.42 -6.48
C ASP A 320 14.63 -17.44 -5.51
N LEU A 321 13.71 -18.38 -5.71
CA LEU A 321 12.48 -18.51 -4.93
C LEU A 321 12.78 -19.06 -3.52
N ILE A 322 12.10 -18.55 -2.49
CA ILE A 322 12.17 -19.10 -1.12
C ILE A 322 11.74 -20.57 -1.11
N SER A 323 10.61 -20.85 -1.76
CA SER A 323 9.95 -22.15 -1.78
C SER A 323 9.58 -22.55 -3.22
N PRO A 324 10.56 -22.91 -4.07
CA PRO A 324 10.33 -23.20 -5.49
C PRO A 324 9.24 -24.26 -5.74
N GLN A 325 9.09 -25.21 -4.82
CA GLN A 325 8.08 -26.27 -4.89
C GLN A 325 6.63 -25.76 -4.87
N HIS A 326 6.39 -24.53 -4.37
CA HIS A 326 5.08 -23.91 -4.34
C HIS A 326 4.78 -23.09 -5.60
N TYR A 327 5.76 -22.83 -6.48
CA TYR A 327 5.54 -22.01 -7.69
C TYR A 327 4.49 -22.62 -8.63
N GLN A 328 4.70 -23.87 -9.06
CA GLN A 328 3.79 -24.51 -10.02
C GLN A 328 2.36 -24.67 -9.47
N PRO A 329 2.13 -25.09 -8.20
CA PRO A 329 0.79 -25.08 -7.62
C PRO A 329 0.05 -23.74 -7.72
N TRP A 330 0.74 -22.61 -7.52
CA TRP A 330 0.12 -21.29 -7.70
C TRP A 330 -0.20 -20.99 -9.16
N VAL A 331 0.71 -21.33 -10.08
CA VAL A 331 0.48 -21.18 -11.53
C VAL A 331 -0.72 -21.99 -12.00
N ASP A 332 -0.85 -23.23 -11.53
CA ASP A 332 -1.96 -24.11 -11.88
C ASP A 332 -3.30 -23.59 -11.32
N MET A 333 -3.28 -22.93 -10.16
CA MET A 333 -4.46 -22.40 -9.50
C MET A 333 -4.94 -21.07 -10.09
N ARG A 334 -4.03 -20.12 -10.32
CA ARG A 334 -4.37 -18.71 -10.63
C ARG A 334 -3.80 -18.20 -11.95
N GLY A 335 -3.08 -19.03 -12.68
CA GLY A 335 -2.35 -18.63 -13.89
C GLY A 335 -0.97 -18.06 -13.58
N PRO A 336 -0.24 -17.53 -14.59
CA PRO A 336 1.09 -16.95 -14.39
C PRO A 336 1.05 -15.74 -13.47
N ILE A 337 2.21 -15.35 -12.92
CA ILE A 337 2.39 -14.13 -12.13
C ILE A 337 1.77 -12.93 -12.88
N ALA A 338 1.07 -12.07 -12.14
CA ALA A 338 0.44 -10.86 -12.67
C ALA A 338 1.44 -9.99 -13.45
N ASN A 339 1.13 -9.71 -14.73
CA ASN A 339 1.95 -8.88 -15.62
C ASN A 339 1.08 -8.22 -16.71
N PRO A 340 1.01 -6.88 -16.80
CA PRO A 340 1.63 -5.89 -15.92
C PRO A 340 0.90 -5.79 -14.56
N LEU A 341 1.65 -5.57 -13.47
CA LEU A 341 1.07 -5.09 -12.21
C LEU A 341 1.19 -3.56 -12.17
N LEU A 342 0.06 -2.84 -12.11
CA LEU A 342 0.09 -1.37 -12.14
C LEU A 342 0.83 -0.77 -10.93
N TRP A 343 0.78 -1.41 -9.76
CA TRP A 343 1.52 -0.97 -8.59
C TRP A 343 3.05 -1.05 -8.79
N SER A 344 3.56 -2.04 -9.51
CA SER A 344 4.99 -2.12 -9.89
C SER A 344 5.40 -0.94 -10.77
N HIS A 345 4.58 -0.60 -11.77
CA HIS A 345 4.79 0.60 -12.60
C HIS A 345 4.74 1.90 -11.79
N ALA A 346 3.78 2.00 -10.88
CA ALA A 346 3.65 3.16 -10.00
C ALA A 346 4.90 3.36 -9.12
N MET A 347 5.38 2.30 -8.47
CA MET A 347 6.54 2.40 -7.59
C MET A 347 7.83 2.68 -8.37
N TYR A 348 7.97 2.17 -9.60
CA TYR A 348 9.04 2.59 -10.50
C TYR A 348 9.00 4.11 -10.77
N LEU A 349 7.83 4.67 -11.10
CA LEU A 349 7.67 6.10 -11.34
C LEU A 349 7.95 6.94 -10.08
N VAL A 350 7.49 6.50 -8.91
CA VAL A 350 7.76 7.16 -7.62
C VAL A 350 9.26 7.25 -7.38
N LEU A 351 9.99 6.13 -7.46
CA LEU A 351 11.42 6.10 -7.23
C LEU A 351 12.19 6.93 -8.28
N ALA A 352 11.84 6.80 -9.55
CA ALA A 352 12.44 7.59 -10.62
C ALA A 352 12.28 9.09 -10.38
N ASN A 353 11.08 9.54 -10.01
CA ASN A 353 10.83 10.95 -9.70
C ASN A 353 11.62 11.43 -8.47
N VAL A 354 11.69 10.65 -7.39
CA VAL A 354 12.44 11.03 -6.18
C VAL A 354 13.94 11.16 -6.47
N LEU A 355 14.50 10.36 -7.37
CA LEU A 355 15.91 10.42 -7.79
C LEU A 355 16.24 11.55 -8.78
N HIS A 356 15.23 12.19 -9.36
CA HIS A 356 15.39 13.30 -10.31
C HIS A 356 15.22 14.69 -9.67
N LYS A 357 14.70 14.75 -8.44
CA LYS A 357 14.63 15.97 -7.63
C LYS A 357 15.94 16.17 -6.86
#